data_AF-A0A7C1UNA3-F1
#
_entry.id   AF-A0A7C1UNA3-F1
#
_cell.length_a   1.000
_cell.length_b   1.000
_cell.length_c   1.000
_cell.angle_alpha   90.00
_cell.angle_beta   90.00
_cell.angle_gamma   90.00
#
_symmetry.space_group_name_H-M   'P 1'
#
loop_
_entity.id
_entity.type
_entity.pdbx_description
1 polymer ?
#
loop_
_entity_poly.entity_id
_entity_poly.type
_entity_poly.pdbx_seq_one_letter_code
_entity_poly.pdbx_strand_id
1 'polypeptide(L)' 'MTPRDKTTLTYRDAGVDIDTGDALVDRIKPIAKSTARPGWLDSLGGFGALFEIPPNRYQQPVLVSGTDGVGTKL' A
#
# COMPACT_ATOMS: atom_id res chain seq x y z
N MET A 1 24.02 23.48 35.54
CA MET A 1 23.14 23.94 34.45
C MET A 1 23.23 22.90 33.34
N THR A 2 22.37 21.89 33.36
CA THR A 2 22.42 20.77 32.40
C THR A 2 21.68 21.21 31.14
N PRO A 3 22.31 21.19 29.94
CA PRO A 3 21.59 21.47 28.71
C PRO A 3 20.69 20.27 28.42
N ARG A 4 19.37 20.50 28.38
CA ARG A 4 18.47 19.55 27.72
C ARG A 4 18.60 19.77 26.23
N ASP A 5 19.45 18.99 25.59
CA ASP A 5 19.30 18.72 24.16
C ASP A 5 17.95 18.03 23.98
N LYS A 6 16.94 18.80 23.55
CA LYS A 6 15.71 18.22 23.01
C LYS A 6 16.03 17.79 21.60
N THR A 7 16.63 16.60 21.44
CA THR A 7 16.62 15.88 20.17
C THR A 7 15.16 15.78 19.75
N THR A 8 14.80 16.52 18.70
CA THR A 8 13.42 16.56 18.23
C THR A 8 13.22 15.29 17.41
N LEU A 9 12.44 14.34 17.93
CA LEU A 9 12.11 13.10 17.24
C LEU A 9 11.39 13.44 15.94
N THR A 10 11.96 13.04 14.81
CA THR A 10 11.36 13.16 13.48
C THR A 10 10.59 11.89 13.14
N TYR A 11 9.67 11.98 12.18
CA TYR A 11 8.95 10.82 11.66
C TYR A 11 9.91 9.81 10.99
N ARG A 12 11.01 10.32 10.44
CA ARG A 12 12.11 9.52 9.90
C ARG A 12 12.85 8.74 10.98
N ASP A 13 13.01 9.29 12.18
CA ASP A 13 13.62 8.58 13.31
C ASP A 13 12.76 7.38 13.78
N ALA A 14 11.46 7.39 13.48
CA ALA A 14 10.58 6.24 13.66
C ALA A 14 10.66 5.20 12.51
N GLY A 15 11.58 5.39 11.56
CA GLY A 15 11.79 4.50 10.41
C GLY A 15 10.90 4.80 9.20
N VAL A 16 10.21 5.94 9.18
CA VAL A 16 9.27 6.29 8.10
C VAL A 16 9.82 7.45 7.27
N ASP A 17 10.16 7.16 6.02
CA ASP A 17 10.61 8.17 5.05
C ASP A 17 9.57 8.35 3.94
N ILE A 18 8.83 9.46 4.00
CA ILE A 18 7.69 9.75 3.13
C ILE A 18 8.17 9.92 1.67
N ASP A 19 9.22 10.69 1.44
CA ASP A 19 9.75 10.96 0.10
C ASP A 19 10.19 9.67 -0.60
N THR A 20 10.84 8.78 0.16
CA THR A 20 11.26 7.46 -0.36
C THR A 20 10.05 6.57 -0.67
N GLY A 21 9.00 6.64 0.16
CA GLY A 21 7.72 5.96 -0.10
C GLY A 21 7.05 6.43 -1.39
N ASP A 22 6.94 7.75 -1.59
CA ASP A 22 6.32 8.34 -2.78
C ASP A 22 7.14 8.04 -4.05
N ALA A 23 8.47 8.13 -3.96
CA ALA A 23 9.36 7.76 -5.07
C ALA A 23 9.21 6.28 -5.48
N LEU A 24 9.01 5.39 -4.51
CA LEU A 24 8.73 3.97 -4.80
C LEU A 24 7.38 3.82 -5.51
N VAL A 25 6.33 4.46 -4.99
CA VAL A 25 4.99 4.45 -5.58
C VAL A 25 5.05 4.86 -7.05
N ASP A 26 5.75 5.95 -7.38
CA ASP A 26 5.89 6.42 -8.76
C ASP A 26 6.60 5.41 -9.67
N ARG A 27 7.61 4.72 -9.17
CA ARG A 27 8.34 3.69 -9.93
C ARG A 27 7.51 2.46 -10.21
N ILE A 28 6.66 2.02 -9.27
CA ILE A 28 5.89 0.77 -9.42
C ILE A 28 4.50 0.98 -10.05
N LYS A 29 3.97 2.22 -10.06
CA LYS A 29 2.68 2.59 -10.69
C LYS A 29 2.47 1.95 -12.08
N PRO A 30 3.42 2.00 -13.04
CA PRO A 30 3.23 1.39 -14.36
C PRO A 30 3.11 -0.13 -14.32
N ILE A 31 3.88 -0.78 -13.44
CA ILE A 31 3.88 -2.24 -13.28
C ILE A 31 2.53 -2.67 -12.69
N ALA A 32 2.08 -2.02 -11.61
CA ALA A 32 0.76 -2.26 -11.04
C ALA A 32 -0.36 -2.06 -12.06
N LYS A 33 -0.32 -0.96 -12.83
CA LYS A 33 -1.31 -0.64 -13.87
C LYS A 33 -1.39 -1.70 -14.97
N SER A 34 -0.28 -2.40 -15.28
CA SER A 34 -0.30 -3.48 -16.28
C SER A 34 -1.19 -4.67 -15.91
N THR A 35 -1.58 -4.78 -14.63
CA THR A 35 -2.48 -5.83 -14.11
C THR A 35 -3.96 -5.41 -14.06
N ALA A 36 -4.29 -4.23 -14.59
CA ALA A 36 -5.64 -3.68 -14.61
C ALA A 36 -6.66 -4.68 -15.19
N ARG A 37 -7.83 -4.78 -14.55
CA ARG A 37 -8.92 -5.70 -14.95
C ARG A 37 -10.29 -5.10 -14.62
N PRO A 38 -11.39 -5.62 -15.22
CA PRO A 38 -12.74 -5.16 -14.89
C PRO A 38 -13.03 -5.22 -13.39
N GLY A 39 -13.68 -4.19 -12.87
CA GLY A 39 -13.95 -4.00 -11.45
C GLY A 39 -12.88 -3.17 -10.73
N TRP A 40 -11.71 -2.92 -11.33
CA TRP A 40 -10.75 -1.98 -10.75
C TRP A 40 -11.28 -0.54 -10.84
N LEU A 41 -11.34 0.16 -9.70
CA LEU A 41 -11.96 1.50 -9.62
C LEU A 41 -10.97 2.65 -9.37
N ASP A 42 -9.74 2.39 -8.91
CA ASP A 42 -8.79 3.47 -8.61
C ASP A 42 -7.31 3.07 -8.74
N SER A 43 -6.47 4.00 -9.16
CA SER A 43 -5.03 3.81 -9.37
C SER A 43 -4.20 3.81 -8.07
N LEU A 44 -2.96 3.31 -8.16
CA LEU A 44 -2.01 3.31 -7.04
C LEU A 44 -1.62 4.76 -6.66
N GLY A 45 -1.76 5.14 -5.38
CA GLY A 45 -1.37 6.46 -4.85
C GLY A 45 -2.35 7.09 -3.86
N GLY A 46 -3.57 6.57 -3.74
CA GLY A 46 -4.49 6.90 -2.65
C GLY A 46 -4.23 6.08 -1.37
N PHE A 47 -4.97 6.38 -0.29
CA PHE A 47 -4.87 5.64 0.98
C PHE A 47 -5.26 4.15 0.85
N GLY A 48 -6.16 3.83 -0.08
CA GLY A 48 -6.59 2.46 -0.35
C GLY A 48 -7.08 2.32 -1.79
N ALA A 49 -7.09 1.08 -2.28
CA ALA A 49 -7.61 0.74 -3.60
C ALA A 49 -9.02 0.16 -3.51
N LEU A 50 -9.79 0.32 -4.58
CA LEU A 50 -11.18 -0.12 -4.66
C LEU A 50 -11.37 -1.14 -5.79
N PHE A 51 -12.18 -2.15 -5.52
CA PHE A 51 -12.57 -3.15 -6.50
C PHE A 51 -14.08 -3.43 -6.42
N GLU A 52 -14.79 -3.22 -7.53
CA GLU A 52 -16.20 -3.51 -7.67
C GLU A 52 -16.43 -5.01 -7.84
N ILE A 53 -17.36 -5.55 -7.06
CA ILE A 53 -17.89 -6.90 -7.28
C ILE A 53 -18.95 -6.81 -8.38
N PRO A 54 -18.79 -7.51 -9.52
CA PRO A 54 -19.70 -7.36 -10.64
C PRO A 54 -21.17 -7.57 -10.23
N PRO A 55 -22.04 -6.56 -10.46
CA PRO A 55 -23.44 -6.69 -10.09
C PRO A 55 -24.08 -7.82 -10.92
N ASN A 56 -24.91 -8.62 -10.26
CA ASN A 56 -25.66 -9.73 -10.88
C ASN A 56 -24.83 -10.92 -11.38
N ARG A 57 -23.52 -10.98 -11.10
CA ARG A 57 -22.71 -12.18 -11.41
C ARG A 57 -22.81 -13.26 -10.34
N TYR A 58 -23.03 -12.87 -9.08
CA TYR A 58 -23.05 -13.76 -7.93
C TYR A 58 -24.34 -13.55 -7.13
N GLN A 59 -24.99 -14.63 -6.71
CA GLN A 59 -26.24 -14.56 -5.92
C GLN A 59 -25.98 -14.27 -4.43
N GLN A 60 -24.98 -14.94 -3.86
CA GLN A 60 -24.60 -14.80 -2.44
C GLN A 60 -23.07 -14.89 -2.34
N PRO A 61 -22.34 -13.82 -2.72
CA PRO A 61 -20.88 -13.86 -2.77
C PRO A 61 -20.29 -13.98 -1.36
N VAL A 62 -19.28 -14.84 -1.23
CA VAL A 62 -18.42 -14.94 -0.03
C VAL A 62 -17.03 -14.49 -0.42
N LEU A 63 -16.46 -13.56 0.35
CA LEU A 63 -15.09 -13.11 0.15
C LEU A 63 -14.13 -13.98 0.96
N VAL A 64 -13.09 -14.47 0.29
CA VAL A 64 -12.00 -15.22 0.91
C VAL A 64 -10.71 -14.45 0.70
N SER A 65 -9.99 -14.18 1.78
CA SER A 65 -8.67 -13.52 1.76
C SER A 65 -7.63 -14.42 2.41
N GLY A 66 -6.39 -14.32 1.93
CA GLY A 66 -5.23 -14.99 2.51
C GLY A 66 -4.02 -14.07 2.49
N THR A 67 -3.10 -14.31 3.42
CA THR A 67 -1.79 -13.65 3.49
C THR A 67 -0.73 -14.73 3.58
N ASP A 68 0.37 -14.56 2.86
CA ASP A 68 1.47 -15.52 2.86
C ASP A 68 2.82 -14.79 2.74
N GLY A 69 3.86 -15.40 3.31
CA GLY A 69 5.23 -14.91 3.29
C GLY A 69 6.10 -15.71 2.33
N VAL A 70 7.22 -15.13 1.91
CA VAL A 70 8.20 -15.82 1.05
C VAL A 70 8.93 -16.98 1.74
N GLY A 71 8.91 -17.04 3.09
CA GLY A 71 9.64 -18.02 3.89
C GLY A 71 11.15 -17.82 3.87
N THR A 72 11.91 -18.88 4.16
CA THR A 72 13.38 -18.86 4.23
C THR A 72 14.07 -18.81 2.84
N LYS A 73 13.31 -18.54 1.77
CA LYS A 73 13.85 -18.41 0.42
C LYS A 73 14.56 -17.06 0.19
N LEU A 74 14.09 -16.01 0.87
CA LEU A 74 14.79 -14.73 0.97
C LEU A 74 15.66 -14.73 2.23
#